data_AF-W0RP51-F1
#
_entry.id   AF-W0RP51-F1
#
_cell.length_a   1.000
_cell.length_b   1.000
_cell.length_c   1.000
_cell.angle_alpha   90.00
_cell.angle_beta   90.00
_cell.angle_gamma   90.00
#
_symmetry.space_group_name_H-M   'P 1'
#
loop_
_entity.id
_entity.type
_entity.pdbx_description
1 polymer ?
#
loop_
_entity_poly.entity_id
_entity_poly.type
_entity_poly.pdbx_seq_one_letter_code
_entity_poly.pdbx_strand_id
1 'polypeptide(L)'
;MPDAPLAFTRDWLDTQRAGWTITLVGHEPHLSRLVGWLLSGQEHAFTELTRGGACLLECDAPVSPGAVRLEWLLRAGQLRRVR
;
A
#
# COMPACT_ATOMS: atom_id res chain seq x y z
N MET A 1 13.15 -4.58 -8.60
CA MET A 1 12.92 -5.71 -9.52
C MET A 1 11.43 -6.05 -9.48
N PRO A 2 10.79 -6.41 -10.60
CA PRO A 2 9.34 -6.60 -10.68
C PRO A 2 8.78 -7.76 -9.83
N ASP A 3 9.63 -8.64 -9.28
CA ASP A 3 9.24 -9.73 -8.37
C ASP A 3 9.87 -9.62 -6.97
N ALA A 4 10.15 -8.40 -6.48
CA ALA A 4 10.66 -8.24 -5.12
C ALA A 4 9.68 -8.86 -4.10
N PRO A 5 10.12 -9.82 -3.27
CA PRO A 5 9.26 -10.46 -2.28
C PRO A 5 8.65 -9.42 -1.33
N LEU A 6 7.46 -9.69 -0.79
CA LEU A 6 6.83 -8.82 0.22
C LEU A 6 7.81 -8.50 1.38
N ALA A 7 8.66 -9.45 1.75
CA ALA A 7 9.71 -9.27 2.75
C ALA A 7 10.62 -8.07 2.45
N PHE A 8 11.06 -7.88 1.20
CA PHE A 8 11.90 -6.74 0.83
C PHE A 8 11.20 -5.41 1.08
N THR A 9 9.91 -5.31 0.71
CA THR A 9 9.14 -4.08 0.93
C THR A 9 8.92 -3.82 2.42
N ARG A 10 8.78 -4.86 3.25
CA ARG A 10 8.69 -4.74 4.71
C ARG A 10 9.96 -4.19 5.31
N ASP A 11 11.09 -4.85 5.00
CA ASP A 11 12.39 -4.44 5.48
C ASP A 11 12.70 -2.99 5.07
N TRP A 12 12.29 -2.60 3.85
CA TRP A 12 12.43 -1.23 3.40
C TRP A 12 11.50 -0.25 4.14
N LEU A 13 10.24 -0.62 4.41
CA LEU A 13 9.29 0.21 5.16
C LEU A 13 9.80 0.50 6.59
N ASP A 14 10.44 -0.47 7.23
CA ASP A 14 11.02 -0.31 8.58
C ASP A 14 12.16 0.72 8.63
N THR A 15 12.80 0.99 7.48
CA THR A 15 13.84 2.04 7.39
C THR A 15 13.28 3.45 7.20
N GLN A 16 11.97 3.60 7.00
CA GLN A 16 11.33 4.89 6.75
C GLN A 16 11.06 5.63 8.08
N ARG A 17 11.24 6.96 8.05
CA ARG A 17 10.99 7.83 9.21
C ARG A 17 9.57 8.39 9.18
N ALA A 18 9.00 8.67 10.36
CA ALA A 18 7.74 9.39 10.47
C ALA A 18 7.80 10.79 9.81
N GLY A 19 6.64 11.29 9.38
CA GLY A 19 6.48 12.67 8.87
C GLY A 19 6.69 12.83 7.36
N TRP A 20 6.74 11.75 6.60
CA TRP A 20 6.89 11.77 5.14
C TRP A 20 5.77 10.99 4.46
N THR A 21 5.37 11.44 3.27
CA THR A 21 4.48 10.70 2.38
C THR A 21 5.31 10.00 1.32
N ILE A 22 5.08 8.70 1.14
CA ILE A 22 5.78 7.85 0.18
C ILE A 22 4.76 7.29 -0.80
N THR A 23 5.13 7.25 -2.08
CA THR A 23 4.33 6.58 -3.11
C THR A 23 5.01 5.28 -3.52
N LEU A 24 4.31 4.16 -3.33
CA LEU A 24 4.73 2.84 -3.81
C LEU A 24 4.06 2.55 -5.16
N VAL A 25 4.87 2.17 -6.16
CA VAL A 25 4.40 1.82 -7.51
C VAL A 25 4.86 0.40 -7.83
N GLY A 26 3.94 -0.41 -8.33
CA GLY A 26 4.19 -1.82 -8.61
C GLY A 26 3.06 -2.47 -9.40
N HIS A 27 3.04 -3.80 -9.38
CA HIS A 27 2.09 -4.61 -10.12
C HIS A 27 1.21 -5.46 -9.18
N GLU A 28 0.07 -5.89 -9.70
CA GLU A 28 -0.73 -6.94 -9.08
C GLU A 28 -0.07 -8.32 -9.25
N PRO A 29 -0.24 -9.25 -8.29
CA PRO A 29 -1.04 -9.14 -7.05
C PRO A 29 -0.28 -8.49 -5.87
N HIS A 30 0.97 -8.08 -6.07
CA HIS A 30 1.86 -7.66 -4.98
C HIS A 30 1.35 -6.44 -4.22
N LEU A 31 0.86 -5.42 -4.93
CA LEU A 31 0.31 -4.22 -4.28
C LEU A 31 -0.93 -4.55 -3.45
N SER A 32 -1.90 -5.30 -4.00
CA SER A 32 -3.11 -5.66 -3.25
C SER A 32 -2.83 -6.54 -2.03
N ARG A 33 -1.83 -7.44 -2.12
CA ARG A 33 -1.38 -8.23 -0.96
C ARG A 33 -0.65 -7.38 0.08
N LEU A 34 0.16 -6.42 -0.34
CA LEU A 34 0.81 -5.47 0.57
C LEU A 34 -0.23 -4.62 1.30
N VAL A 35 -1.19 -4.05 0.57
CA VAL A 35 -2.29 -3.28 1.17
C VAL A 35 -3.05 -4.13 2.16
N GLY A 36 -3.42 -5.37 1.81
CA GLY A 36 -4.13 -6.22 2.75
C GLY A 36 -3.31 -6.57 3.99
N TRP A 37 -2.02 -6.86 3.83
CA TRP A 37 -1.14 -7.10 4.97
C TRP A 37 -0.99 -5.87 5.87
N LEU A 38 -0.88 -4.67 5.30
CA LEU A 38 -0.82 -3.42 6.08
C LEU A 38 -2.12 -3.20 6.88
N LEU A 39 -3.27 -3.50 6.28
CA LEU A 39 -4.58 -3.26 6.89
C LEU A 39 -5.02 -4.33 7.89
N SER A 40 -4.58 -5.59 7.76
CA SER A 40 -5.06 -6.69 8.62
C SER A 40 -3.97 -7.53 9.29
N GLY A 41 -2.70 -7.32 8.91
CA GLY A 41 -1.58 -8.17 9.30
C GLY A 41 -1.56 -9.52 8.57
N GLN A 42 -2.51 -9.82 7.69
CA GLN A 42 -2.61 -11.08 6.96
C GLN A 42 -2.22 -10.90 5.48
N GLU A 43 -1.47 -11.84 4.90
CA GLU A 43 -0.99 -11.75 3.51
C GLU A 43 -2.04 -12.12 2.45
N HIS A 44 -3.24 -11.56 2.54
CA HIS A 44 -4.28 -11.73 1.54
C HIS A 44 -4.77 -10.38 1.02
N ALA A 45 -5.24 -10.34 -0.22
CA ALA A 45 -5.86 -9.14 -0.78
C ALA A 45 -7.32 -9.01 -0.28
N PHE A 46 -7.73 -7.81 0.13
CA PHE A 46 -9.14 -7.48 0.38
C PHE A 46 -9.79 -6.80 -0.82
N THR A 47 -8.98 -6.20 -1.68
CA THR A 47 -9.39 -5.40 -2.83
C THR A 47 -8.28 -5.45 -3.87
N GLU A 48 -8.64 -5.25 -5.13
CA GLU A 48 -7.68 -5.10 -6.23
C GLU A 48 -7.43 -3.62 -6.52
N LEU A 49 -6.17 -3.22 -6.66
CA LEU A 49 -5.83 -1.93 -7.25
C LEU A 49 -5.94 -2.04 -8.77
N THR A 50 -6.99 -1.42 -9.33
CA THR A 50 -7.15 -1.33 -10.78
C THR A 50 -5.94 -0.64 -11.42
N ARG A 51 -5.58 -0.98 -12.66
CA ARG A 51 -4.54 -0.25 -13.41
C ARG A 51 -4.81 1.26 -13.38
N GLY A 52 -3.85 2.04 -12.89
CA GLY A 52 -3.97 3.50 -12.74
C GLY A 52 -4.86 3.97 -11.59
N GLY A 53 -5.30 3.06 -10.72
CA GLY A 53 -5.89 3.37 -9.41
C GLY A 53 -4.81 3.55 -8.34
N ALA A 54 -5.21 4.07 -7.19
CA ALA A 54 -4.35 4.29 -6.04
C ALA A 54 -5.15 4.24 -4.73
N CYS A 55 -4.45 4.04 -3.63
CA CYS A 55 -4.97 4.25 -2.28
C CYS A 55 -4.02 5.11 -1.46
N LEU A 56 -4.55 5.77 -0.43
CA LEU A 56 -3.76 6.37 0.64
C LEU A 56 -3.93 5.58 1.91
N LEU A 57 -2.78 5.24 2.48
CA LEU A 57 -2.65 4.55 3.75
C LEU A 57 -2.00 5.50 4.74
N GLU A 58 -2.59 5.61 5.93
CA GLU A 58 -2.02 6.35 7.05
C GLU A 58 -1.55 5.39 8.13
N CYS A 59 -0.34 5.60 8.62
CA CYS A 59 0.27 4.78 9.66
C CYS A 59 1.28 5.59 10.46
N ASP A 60 1.53 5.14 11.69
CA ASP A 60 2.67 5.59 12.48
C ASP A 60 3.96 4.91 12.01
N ALA A 61 5.11 5.51 12.34
CA ALA A 61 6.40 4.85 12.19
C ALA A 61 6.91 4.35 13.56
N PRO A 62 7.35 3.08 13.69
CA PRO A 62 7.47 2.08 12.62
C PRO A 62 6.13 1.50 12.17
N VAL A 63 6.05 1.08 10.91
CA VAL A 63 4.82 0.56 10.30
C VAL A 63 4.49 -0.80 10.89
N SER A 64 3.44 -0.86 11.73
CA SER A 64 2.98 -2.12 12.30
C SER A 64 1.92 -2.78 11.42
N PRO A 65 2.04 -4.08 11.10
CA PRO A 65 1.06 -4.78 10.25
C PRO A 65 -0.30 -4.84 10.94
N GLY A 66 -1.38 -4.57 10.20
CA GLY A 66 -2.74 -4.56 10.76
C GLY A 66 -3.09 -3.30 11.55
N ALA A 67 -2.16 -2.34 11.67
CA ALA A 67 -2.37 -1.07 12.36
C ALA A 67 -2.43 0.13 11.39
N VAL A 68 -2.48 -0.13 10.08
CA VAL A 68 -2.56 0.90 9.05
C VAL A 68 -4.02 1.22 8.74
N ARG A 69 -4.34 2.51 8.55
CA ARG A 69 -5.66 3.00 8.19
C ARG A 69 -5.75 3.27 6.69
N LEU A 70 -6.83 2.85 6.05
CA LEU A 70 -7.15 3.22 4.67
C LEU A 70 -7.92 4.54 4.66
N GLU A 71 -7.30 5.61 4.19
CA GLU A 71 -7.99 6.91 4.04
C GLU A 71 -8.89 6.92 2.82
N TRP A 72 -8.39 6.42 1.70
CA TRP A 72 -9.16 6.30 0.47
C TRP A 72 -8.59 5.24 -0.46
N LEU A 73 -9.47 4.70 -1.30
CA LEU A 73 -9.16 3.81 -2.40
C LEU A 73 -9.93 4.30 -3.63
N LEU A 74 -9.21 4.73 -4.65
CA LEU A 74 -9.79 5.31 -5.85
C LEU A 74 -9.33 4.55 -7.09
N ARG A 75 -10.30 4.16 -7.92
CA ARG A 75 -10.02 3.61 -9.25
C ARG A 75 -9.58 4.72 -10.19
N ALA A 76 -8.93 4.35 -11.29
CA ALA A 76 -8.40 5.30 -12.27
C ALA A 76 -9.45 6.32 -12.78
N GLY A 77 -10.71 5.90 -12.95
CA GLY A 77 -11.80 6.79 -13.34
C GLY A 77 -12.18 7.83 -12.29
N GLN A 78 -12.07 7.48 -11.01
CA GLN A 78 -12.33 8.41 -9.89
C GLN A 78 -11.16 9.38 -9.72
N LEU A 79 -9.91 8.90 -9.80
CA LEU A 79 -8.72 9.76 -9.72
C LEU A 79 -8.71 10.86 -10.79
N ARG A 80 -9.15 10.57 -12.02
CA ARG A 80 -9.24 11.58 -13.08
C ARG A 80 -10.24 12.71 -12.78
N ARG A 81 -11.14 12.51 -11.82
CA ARG A 81 -12.20 13.46 -11.43
C ARG A 81 -11.82 14.30 -10.20
N VAL A 82 -10.84 13.87 -9.42
CA VAL A 82 -10.20 14.71 -8.39
C VAL A 82 -9.06 15.47 -9.08
N ARG A 83 -9.29 16.76 -9.33
CA ARG A 83 -8.31 17.71 -9.85
C ARG A 83 -8.18 18.85 -8.88
#